data_AF-A0A8X7CRV1-F1
#
_entry.id   AF-A0A8X7CRV1-F1
#
_cell.length_a   1.000
_cell.length_b   1.000
_cell.length_c   1.000
_cell.angle_alpha   90.00
_cell.angle_beta   90.00
_cell.angle_gamma   90.00
#
_symmetry.space_group_name_H-M   'P 1'
#
loop_
_entity.id
_entity.type
_entity.pdbx_description
1 polymer ?
#
loop_
_entity_poly.entity_id
_entity_poly.type
_entity_poly.pdbx_seq_one_letter_code
_entity_poly.pdbx_strand_id
1 'polypeptide(L)'
;MFERQMKLLNIPADFWVSHLIGIIPSDISRLIAREPEEKFRNYAHIRNILLQRFKRTADRFRVLFCRHQKQDHSTWKDFFFELKDLNHTLERHLKS
;
A
#
# COMPACT_ATOMS: atom_id res chain seq x y z
N MET A 1 -5.84 -13.85 -3.72
CA MET A 1 -6.70 -14.10 -2.53
C MET A 1 -7.99 -13.29 -2.59
N PHE A 2 -7.93 -11.95 -2.66
CA PHE A 2 -9.13 -11.08 -2.72
C PHE A 2 -10.11 -11.45 -3.85
N GLU A 3 -9.64 -11.49 -5.11
CA GLU A 3 -10.50 -11.82 -6.26
C GLU A 3 -11.15 -13.20 -6.15
N ARG A 4 -10.44 -14.16 -5.56
CA ARG A 4 -10.98 -15.49 -5.29
C ARG A 4 -12.10 -15.43 -4.26
N GLN A 5 -11.94 -14.62 -3.20
CA GLN A 5 -12.99 -14.42 -2.19
C GLN A 5 -14.22 -13.73 -2.77
N MET A 6 -14.04 -12.68 -3.58
CA MET A 6 -15.17 -11.99 -4.22
C MET A 6 -15.95 -12.92 -5.15
N LYS A 7 -15.25 -13.78 -5.91
CA LYS A 7 -15.86 -14.81 -6.75
C LYS A 7 -16.59 -15.88 -5.93
N LEU A 8 -16.02 -16.33 -4.81
CA LEU A 8 -16.66 -17.29 -3.91
C LEU A 8 -17.95 -16.72 -3.28
N LEU A 9 -17.96 -15.42 -2.99
CA LEU A 9 -19.13 -14.71 -2.47
C LEU A 9 -20.10 -14.25 -3.58
N ASN A 10 -19.78 -14.54 -4.84
CA ASN A 10 -20.57 -14.15 -6.02
C ASN A 10 -20.84 -12.63 -6.10
N ILE A 11 -19.89 -11.81 -5.61
CA ILE A 11 -20.00 -10.36 -5.60
C ILE A 11 -19.72 -9.82 -7.02
N PRO A 12 -20.58 -8.95 -7.60
CA PRO A 12 -20.33 -8.35 -8.91
C PRO A 12 -19.06 -7.48 -8.91
N ALA A 13 -18.32 -7.49 -10.02
CA ALA A 13 -17.04 -6.77 -10.16
C ALA A 13 -17.14 -5.26 -9.85
N ASP A 14 -18.29 -4.65 -10.15
CA ASP A 14 -18.58 -3.24 -9.85
C ASP A 14 -18.49 -2.89 -8.37
N PHE A 15 -18.73 -3.87 -7.49
CA PHE A 15 -18.67 -3.69 -6.03
C PHE A 15 -17.31 -4.06 -5.43
N TRP A 16 -16.38 -4.61 -6.22
CA TRP A 16 -15.11 -5.10 -5.68
C TRP A 16 -14.27 -3.97 -5.10
N VAL A 17 -14.27 -2.79 -5.73
CA VAL A 17 -13.50 -1.63 -5.25
C VAL A 17 -14.08 -1.08 -3.95
N SER A 18 -15.41 -1.05 -3.81
CA SER A 18 -16.07 -0.64 -2.56
C SER A 18 -15.72 -1.57 -1.40
N HIS A 19 -15.71 -2.90 -1.63
CA HIS A 19 -15.28 -3.88 -0.63
C HIS A 19 -13.78 -3.75 -0.32
N LEU A 20 -12.96 -3.49 -1.34
CA LEU A 20 -11.52 -3.31 -1.20
C LEU A 20 -11.18 -2.11 -0.32
N ILE A 21 -11.93 -1.01 -0.43
CA ILE A 21 -11.71 0.21 0.37
C ILE A 21 -11.98 -0.02 1.86
N GLY A 22 -12.95 -0.88 2.20
CA GLY A 22 -13.25 -1.21 3.58
C GLY A 22 -12.16 -2.03 4.29
N ILE A 23 -11.28 -2.69 3.52
CA ILE A 23 -10.24 -3.59 4.07
C ILE A 23 -8.82 -3.01 4.02
N ILE A 24 -8.58 -2.00 3.19
CA ILE A 24 -7.25 -1.37 3.06
C ILE A 24 -7.06 -0.25 4.09
N PRO A 25 -5.81 0.06 4.48
CA PRO A 25 -5.50 1.20 5.34
C PRO A 25 -6.07 2.51 4.79
N SER A 26 -6.51 3.39 5.70
CA SER A 26 -7.17 4.68 5.40
C SER A 26 -6.37 5.58 4.46
N ASP A 27 -5.05 5.48 4.52
CA ASP A 27 -4.13 6.24 3.67
C ASP A 27 -4.17 5.83 2.20
N ILE A 28 -4.37 4.52 1.97
CA ILE A 28 -4.47 3.94 0.64
C ILE A 28 -5.88 4.16 0.08
N SER A 29 -6.92 4.01 0.91
CA SER A 29 -8.29 4.31 0.49
C SER A 29 -8.47 5.78 0.12
N ARG A 30 -7.82 6.72 0.83
CA ARG A 30 -7.83 8.14 0.46
C ARG A 30 -7.19 8.41 -0.90
N LEU A 31 -6.17 7.64 -1.28
CA LEU A 31 -5.53 7.77 -2.58
C LEU A 31 -6.44 7.28 -3.70
N ILE A 32 -7.16 6.18 -3.48
CA ILE A 32 -8.16 5.66 -4.42
C ILE A 32 -9.38 6.58 -4.53
N ALA A 33 -9.80 7.20 -3.41
CA ALA A 33 -10.93 8.14 -3.39
C ALA A 33 -10.69 9.43 -4.19
N ARG A 34 -9.44 9.70 -4.59
CA ARG A 34 -9.10 10.83 -5.48
C ARG A 34 -9.25 10.49 -6.97
N GLU A 35 -9.45 9.23 -7.32
CA GLU A 35 -9.70 8.83 -8.70
C GLU A 35 -11.14 9.18 -9.12
N PRO A 36 -11.36 9.57 -10.38
CA PRO A 36 -12.70 9.82 -10.89
C PRO A 36 -13.54 8.54 -10.86
N GLU A 37 -14.86 8.68 -10.70
CA GLU A 37 -15.79 7.55 -10.49
C GLU A 37 -15.70 6.47 -11.59
N GLU A 38 -15.48 6.88 -12.84
CA GLU A 38 -15.27 5.98 -13.98
C GLU A 38 -14.06 5.05 -13.76
N LYS A 39 -12.96 5.60 -13.26
CA LYS A 39 -11.73 4.84 -12.94
C LYS A 39 -11.85 4.07 -11.64
N PHE A 40 -12.67 4.56 -10.71
CA PHE A 40 -12.96 3.91 -9.45
C PHE A 40 -13.69 2.58 -9.65
N ARG A 41 -14.62 2.49 -10.60
CA ARG A 41 -15.30 1.22 -10.93
C ARG A 41 -14.37 0.22 -11.63
N ASN A 42 -13.27 0.70 -12.21
CA ASN A 42 -12.27 -0.15 -12.85
C ASN A 42 -11.32 -0.76 -11.81
N TYR A 43 -11.65 -1.95 -11.34
CA TYR A 43 -10.81 -2.70 -10.39
C TYR A 43 -9.37 -2.94 -10.91
N ALA A 44 -9.15 -3.13 -12.21
CA ALA A 44 -7.79 -3.31 -12.75
C ALA A 44 -6.92 -2.05 -12.59
N HIS A 45 -7.53 -0.87 -12.79
CA HIS A 45 -6.87 0.41 -12.54
C HIS A 45 -6.50 0.58 -11.07
N ILE A 46 -7.46 0.33 -10.16
CA ILE A 46 -7.22 0.39 -8.72
C ILE A 46 -6.14 -0.61 -8.27
N ARG A 47 -6.15 -1.82 -8.83
CA ARG A 47 -5.13 -2.84 -8.58
C ARG A 47 -3.75 -2.35 -8.99
N ASN A 48 -3.61 -1.66 -10.11
CA ASN A 48 -2.33 -1.11 -10.55
C ASN A 48 -1.82 -0.01 -9.59
N ILE A 49 -2.69 0.90 -9.15
CA ILE A 49 -2.35 1.93 -8.16
C ILE A 49 -1.80 1.30 -6.88
N LEU A 50 -2.47 0.27 -6.35
CA LEU A 50 -2.02 -0.47 -5.18
C LEU A 50 -0.63 -1.07 -5.41
N LEU A 51 -0.44 -1.75 -6.53
CA LEU A 51 0.85 -2.35 -6.87
C LEU A 51 1.97 -1.32 -6.95
N GLN A 52 1.74 -0.17 -7.57
CA GLN A 52 2.73 0.91 -7.63
C GLN A 52 3.07 1.45 -6.24
N ARG A 53 2.06 1.61 -5.36
CA ARG A 53 2.27 2.10 -3.99
C ARG A 53 3.07 1.11 -3.16
N PHE A 54 2.73 -0.17 -3.21
CA PHE A 54 3.47 -1.22 -2.51
C PHE A 54 4.87 -1.42 -3.10
N LYS A 55 5.04 -1.31 -4.42
CA LYS A 55 6.36 -1.38 -5.08
C LYS A 55 7.28 -0.26 -4.64
N ARG A 56 6.81 1.00 -4.61
CA ARG A 56 7.60 2.13 -4.09
C ARG A 56 7.99 1.95 -2.63
N THR A 57 7.10 1.35 -1.84
CA THR A 57 7.41 0.99 -0.45
C THR A 57 8.50 -0.07 -0.42
N ALA A 58 8.34 -1.17 -1.16
CA ALA A 58 9.32 -2.25 -1.26
C ALA A 58 10.69 -1.77 -1.77
N ASP A 59 10.75 -0.89 -2.76
CA ASP A 59 12.00 -0.31 -3.25
C ASP A 59 12.68 0.56 -2.19
N ARG A 60 11.93 1.36 -1.43
CA ARG A 60 12.48 2.13 -0.31
C ARG A 60 13.00 1.22 0.81
N PHE A 61 12.28 0.14 1.10
CA PHE A 61 12.72 -0.91 2.02
C PHE A 61 14.01 -1.60 1.53
N ARG A 62 14.11 -1.94 0.24
CA ARG A 62 15.30 -2.52 -0.36
C ARG A 62 16.50 -1.58 -0.27
N VAL A 63 16.31 -0.28 -0.52
CA VAL A 63 17.36 0.73 -0.38
C VAL A 63 17.85 0.81 1.08
N LEU A 64 16.93 0.85 2.04
CA LEU A 64 17.28 0.85 3.47
C LEU A 64 17.99 -0.43 3.87
N PHE A 65 17.50 -1.58 3.44
CA PHE A 65 18.11 -2.87 3.72
C PHE A 65 19.53 -2.98 3.14
N CYS A 66 19.73 -2.57 1.88
CA CYS A 66 21.05 -2.53 1.25
C CYS A 66 22.00 -1.53 1.93
N ARG A 67 21.48 -0.41 2.43
CA ARG A 67 22.28 0.55 3.22
C ARG A 67 22.67 -0.04 4.57
N HIS A 68 21.75 -0.74 5.23
CA HIS A 68 21.96 -1.39 6.53
C HIS A 68 22.95 -2.55 6.44
N GLN A 69 22.86 -3.38 5.39
CA GLN A 69 23.83 -4.47 5.14
C GLN A 69 25.25 -3.97 4.90
N LYS A 70 25.45 -2.71 4.49
CA LYS A 70 26.76 -2.11 4.26
C LYS A 70 27.34 -1.39 5.49
N GLN A 71 26.58 -1.31 6.59
CA GLN A 71 27.06 -0.72 7.84
C GLN A 71 27.38 -1.85 8.81
N ASP A 72 28.66 -2.08 9.08
CA ASP A 72 29.19 -3.20 9.87
C ASP A 72 28.71 -3.26 11.34
N HIS A 73 27.93 -2.28 11.81
CA HIS A 73 27.55 -2.12 13.23
C HIS A 73 26.06 -1.82 13.47
N SER A 74 25.23 -1.81 12.43
CA SER A 74 23.83 -1.37 12.59
C SER A 74 22.98 -2.52 13.11
N THR A 75 22.46 -2.39 14.33
CA THR A 75 21.71 -3.46 14.96
C THR A 75 20.31 -3.60 14.36
N TRP A 76 19.70 -4.78 14.52
CA TRP A 76 18.30 -5.02 14.13
C TRP A 76 17.31 -4.02 14.76
N LYS A 77 17.66 -3.40 15.89
CA LYS A 77 16.86 -2.34 16.52
C LYS A 77 16.87 -1.05 15.71
N ASP A 78 18.03 -0.63 15.20
CA ASP A 78 18.15 0.60 14.39
C ASP A 78 17.33 0.46 13.10
N PHE A 79 17.38 -0.71 12.46
CA PHE A 79 16.53 -1.04 11.32
C PHE A 79 15.04 -0.95 11.66
N PHE A 80 14.60 -1.52 12.79
CA PHE A 80 13.19 -1.47 13.20
C PHE A 80 12.71 -0.04 13.51
N PHE A 81 13.55 0.80 14.14
CA PHE A 81 13.23 2.21 14.39
C PHE A 81 13.14 3.02 13.11
N GLU A 82 14.07 2.81 12.16
CA GLU A 82 14.01 3.45 10.84
C GLU A 82 12.76 3.03 10.05
N LEU A 83 12.39 1.75 10.10
CA LEU A 83 11.16 1.25 9.47
C LEU A 83 9.90 1.88 10.08
N LYS A 84 9.87 2.02 11.40
CA LYS A 84 8.76 2.66 12.10
C LYS A 84 8.68 4.14 11.76
N ASP A 85 9.80 4.84 11.72
CA ASP A 85 9.85 6.26 11.32
C ASP A 85 9.45 6.46 9.86
N LEU A 86 9.79 5.52 8.98
CA LEU A 86 9.38 5.55 7.59
C LEU A 86 7.87 5.40 7.43
N ASN A 87 7.27 4.51 8.21
CA ASN A 87 5.82 4.36 8.26
C ASN A 87 5.17 5.65 8.79
N HIS A 88 5.75 6.24 9.84
CA HIS A 88 5.25 7.47 10.45
C HIS A 88 5.45 8.72 9.58
N THR A 89 6.53 8.78 8.79
CA THR A 89 6.82 9.85 7.84
C THR A 89 5.92 9.76 6.61
N LEU A 90 5.56 8.54 6.19
CA LEU A 90 4.51 8.33 5.19
C LEU A 90 3.15 8.84 5.73
N GLU A 91 2.82 8.60 7.01
CA GLU A 91 1.60 9.12 7.64
C GLU A 91 1.59 10.67 7.73
N ARG A 92 2.74 11.31 7.99
CA ARG A 92 2.85 12.79 8.02
C ARG A 92 2.70 13.44 6.65
N HIS A 93 3.31 12.88 5.60
CA HIS A 93 3.17 13.39 4.23
C HIS A 93 1.78 13.17 3.61
N LEU A 94 0.92 12.37 4.25
CA LEU A 94 -0.47 12.19 3.87
C LEU A 94 -1.46 13.10 4.62
N LYS A 95 -0.97 13.85 5.63
CA LYS A 95 -1.73 14.78 6.47
C LYS A 95 -1.41 16.27 6.24
N SER A 96 -0.42 16.59 5.41
CA SER A 96 -0.12 17.97 4.95
C SER A 96 -0.56 18.15 3.51
#